data_AF-A0A9D6M3B4-F1
#
_entry.id   AF-A0A9D6M3B4-F1
#
_cell.length_a   1.000
_cell.length_b   1.000
_cell.length_c   1.000
_cell.angle_alpha   90.00
_cell.angle_beta   90.00
_cell.angle_gamma   90.00
#
_symmetry.space_group_name_H-M   'P 1'
#
loop_
_entity.id
_entity.type
_entity.pdbx_description
1 polymer ?
#
loop_
_entity_poly.entity_id
_entity_poly.type
_entity_poly.pdbx_seq_one_letter_code
_entity_poly.pdbx_strand_id
1 'polypeptide(L)'
;MVDTIKVSAKSRSTAVAGAIAGVIREQKNAQVQAIGAGAVNQAIKAIAIARGYLQNDGLDIWCAPMFVEVDVSGEERTAIRFMVDVRGTFTPPAKPEMPTPPPTDEPAPPD
;
A
#
# COMPACT_ATOMS: atom_id res chain seq x y z
N MET A 1 19.81 -8.47 -5.97
CA MET A 1 18.57 -8.92 -6.64
C MET A 1 17.44 -8.44 -5.74
N VAL A 2 16.50 -7.63 -6.24
CA VAL A 2 15.37 -7.17 -5.40
C VAL A 2 14.46 -8.37 -5.19
N ASP A 3 14.21 -8.75 -3.94
CA ASP A 3 13.34 -9.89 -3.64
C ASP A 3 11.90 -9.59 -4.06
N THR A 4 11.34 -10.47 -4.88
CA THR A 4 9.97 -10.33 -5.38
C THR A 4 8.97 -10.94 -4.40
N ILE A 5 8.06 -10.10 -3.89
CA ILE A 5 6.95 -10.50 -3.04
C ILE A 5 5.88 -11.18 -3.92
N LYS A 6 5.79 -12.50 -3.84
CA LYS A 6 4.79 -13.30 -4.58
C LYS A 6 3.46 -13.31 -3.84
N VAL A 7 2.38 -12.99 -4.55
CA VAL A 7 1.02 -12.89 -4.01
C VAL A 7 0.11 -13.90 -4.69
N SER A 8 -0.75 -14.54 -3.90
CA SER A 8 -1.80 -15.46 -4.37
C SER A 8 -3.18 -14.92 -3.99
N ALA A 9 -4.24 -15.52 -4.53
CA ALA A 9 -5.60 -15.19 -4.13
C ALA A 9 -5.90 -15.45 -2.64
N LYS A 10 -5.14 -16.33 -1.99
CA LYS A 10 -5.27 -16.66 -0.56
C LYS A 10 -4.40 -15.79 0.35
N SER A 11 -3.52 -14.97 -0.22
CA SER A 11 -2.64 -14.08 0.54
C SER A 11 -3.49 -13.08 1.32
N ARG A 12 -3.14 -12.84 2.59
CA ARG A 12 -3.77 -11.80 3.41
C ARG A 12 -3.13 -10.45 3.07
N SER A 13 -3.91 -9.51 2.55
CA SER A 13 -3.40 -8.21 2.09
C SER A 13 -2.64 -7.44 3.18
N THR A 14 -3.04 -7.54 4.45
CA THR A 14 -2.33 -6.89 5.58
C THR A 14 -0.94 -7.49 5.83
N ALA A 15 -0.78 -8.81 5.71
CA ALA A 15 0.52 -9.46 5.84
C ALA A 15 1.46 -9.08 4.68
N VAL A 16 0.93 -9.09 3.45
CA VAL A 16 1.68 -8.64 2.26
C VAL A 16 2.04 -7.16 2.38
N ALA A 17 1.14 -6.32 2.90
CA ALA A 17 1.40 -4.90 3.12
C ALA A 17 2.54 -4.67 4.11
N GLY A 18 2.60 -5.45 5.19
CA GLY A 18 3.72 -5.43 6.14
C GLY A 18 5.05 -5.76 5.48
N ALA A 19 5.08 -6.79 4.63
CA ALA A 19 6.26 -7.14 3.85
C ALA A 19 6.68 -6.02 2.88
N ILE A 20 5.74 -5.44 2.13
CA ILE A 20 6.01 -4.31 1.23
C ILE A 20 6.59 -3.14 2.02
N ALA A 21 5.98 -2.75 3.14
CA ALA A 21 6.44 -1.63 3.95
C ALA A 21 7.84 -1.88 4.54
N GLY A 22 8.13 -3.11 4.99
CA GLY A 22 9.46 -3.50 5.43
C GLY A 22 10.52 -3.32 4.34
N VAL A 23 10.27 -3.88 3.16
CA VAL A 23 11.19 -3.76 2.01
C VAL A 23 11.37 -2.31 1.58
N ILE A 24 10.30 -1.51 1.52
CA ILE A 24 10.38 -0.09 1.16
C ILE A 24 11.21 0.71 2.18
N ARG A 25 11.08 0.44 3.48
CA ARG A 25 11.88 1.15 4.51
C ARG A 25 13.37 0.96 4.28
N GLU A 26 13.79 -0.25 3.96
CA GLU A 26 15.19 -0.65 3.77
C GLU A 26 15.74 -0.27 2.39
N GLN A 27 14.99 -0.61 1.32
CA GLN A 27 15.50 -0.61 -0.05
C GLN A 27 14.92 0.52 -0.92
N LYS A 28 13.87 1.22 -0.44
CA LYS A 28 13.12 2.27 -1.15
C LYS A 28 12.44 1.83 -2.46
N ASN A 29 12.60 0.57 -2.85
CA ASN A 29 11.96 -0.10 -3.99
C ASN A 29 11.51 -1.51 -3.56
N ALA A 30 10.36 -1.96 -4.05
CA ALA A 30 9.87 -3.32 -3.88
C ALA A 30 9.22 -3.84 -5.17
N GLN A 31 9.26 -5.16 -5.36
CA GLN A 31 8.55 -5.81 -6.46
C GLN A 31 7.46 -6.73 -5.91
N VAL A 32 6.24 -6.60 -6.42
CA VAL A 32 5.10 -7.45 -6.04
C VAL A 32 4.60 -8.17 -7.29
N GLN A 33 4.51 -9.49 -7.25
CA GLN A 33 4.08 -10.28 -8.41
C GLN A 33 2.85 -11.12 -8.09
N ALA A 34 1.89 -11.13 -9.02
CA ALA A 34 0.63 -11.83 -8.87
C ALA A 34 0.20 -12.49 -10.18
N ILE A 35 -0.39 -13.69 -10.08
CA ILE A 35 -0.96 -14.44 -11.22
C ILE A 35 -2.45 -14.67 -10.95
N GLY A 36 -3.28 -14.25 -11.90
CA GLY A 36 -4.75 -14.36 -11.83
C GLY A 36 -5.42 -13.24 -11.02
N ALA A 37 -6.70 -13.00 -11.34
CA ALA A 37 -7.46 -11.85 -10.84
C ALA A 37 -7.50 -11.73 -9.32
N GLY A 38 -7.67 -12.85 -8.61
CA GLY A 38 -7.69 -12.86 -7.14
C GLY A 38 -6.37 -12.41 -6.53
N ALA A 39 -5.24 -12.90 -7.06
CA ALA A 39 -3.92 -12.50 -6.58
C ALA A 39 -3.62 -11.02 -6.86
N VAL A 40 -4.01 -10.54 -8.06
CA VAL A 40 -3.83 -9.14 -8.46
C VAL A 40 -4.61 -8.21 -7.53
N ASN A 41 -5.87 -8.56 -7.20
CA ASN A 41 -6.67 -7.82 -6.22
C ASN A 41 -6.02 -7.79 -4.83
N GLN A 42 -5.46 -8.93 -4.37
CA GLN A 42 -4.77 -8.95 -3.08
C GLN A 42 -3.49 -8.12 -3.08
N ALA A 43 -2.75 -8.12 -4.20
CA ALA A 43 -1.53 -7.33 -4.37
C ALA A 43 -1.83 -5.83 -4.32
N ILE A 44 -2.80 -5.34 -5.11
CA ILE A 44 -3.10 -3.91 -5.12
C ILE A 44 -3.71 -3.41 -3.80
N LYS A 45 -4.53 -4.24 -3.13
CA LYS A 45 -5.00 -3.96 -1.76
C LYS A 45 -3.83 -3.86 -0.78
N ALA A 46 -2.86 -4.76 -0.88
CA ALA A 46 -1.67 -4.73 -0.02
C ALA A 46 -0.83 -3.48 -0.26
N ILE A 47 -0.64 -3.06 -1.52
CA ILE A 47 0.07 -1.81 -1.86
C ILE A 47 -0.65 -0.60 -1.25
N ALA A 48 -1.98 -0.53 -1.36
CA ALA A 48 -2.78 0.55 -0.78
C ALA A 48 -2.66 0.61 0.75
N ILE A 49 -2.68 -0.54 1.43
CA ILE A 49 -2.49 -0.63 2.89
C ILE A 49 -1.05 -0.25 3.27
N ALA A 50 -0.05 -0.74 2.53
CA ALA A 50 1.36 -0.45 2.78
C ALA A 50 1.65 1.05 2.69
N ARG A 51 1.03 1.75 1.72
CA ARG A 51 1.11 3.21 1.61
C ARG A 51 0.67 3.89 2.92
N GLY A 52 -0.42 3.43 3.54
CA GLY A 52 -0.87 3.92 4.84
C GLY A 52 0.12 3.63 5.98
N TYR A 53 0.75 2.45 5.99
CA TYR A 53 1.78 2.12 7.00
C TYR A 53 3.02 3.00 6.90
N LEU A 54 3.38 3.40 5.69
CA LEU A 54 4.58 4.20 5.38
C LEU A 54 4.38 5.70 5.64
N GLN A 55 3.14 6.18 5.75
CA GLN A 55 2.84 7.58 6.07
C GLN A 55 3.42 7.99 7.44
N ASN A 56 3.41 7.09 8.43
CA ASN A 56 4.00 7.34 9.75
C ASN A 56 5.53 7.51 9.69
N ASP A 57 6.16 7.00 8.62
CA ASP A 57 7.60 7.13 8.36
C ASP A 57 7.92 8.34 7.45
N GLY A 58 6.92 9.16 7.09
CA GLY A 58 7.08 10.28 6.16
C GLY A 58 7.31 9.86 4.70
N LEU A 59 7.00 8.62 4.35
CA LEU A 59 7.20 8.06 3.01
C LEU A 59 5.88 7.97 2.24
N ASP A 60 5.88 8.43 0.99
CA ASP A 60 4.83 8.05 0.02
C ASP A 60 5.37 7.05 -0.99
N ILE A 61 4.50 6.17 -1.47
CA ILE A 61 4.83 5.21 -2.54
C ILE A 61 3.89 5.35 -3.73
N TRP A 62 4.41 4.99 -4.90
CA TRP A 62 3.65 4.79 -6.12
C TRP A 62 3.91 3.39 -6.66
N CYS A 63 3.06 2.92 -7.57
CA CYS A 63 3.30 1.66 -8.25
C CYS A 63 3.07 1.73 -9.76
N ALA A 64 3.91 1.04 -10.52
CA ALA A 64 3.75 0.80 -11.95
C ALA A 64 3.47 -0.68 -12.22
N PRO A 65 2.30 -1.05 -12.75
CA PRO A 65 2.03 -2.41 -13.20
C PRO A 65 2.70 -2.70 -14.55
N MET A 66 3.18 -3.92 -14.73
CA MET A 66 3.70 -4.45 -16.00
C MET A 66 3.37 -5.93 -16.16
N PHE A 67 3.21 -6.39 -17.39
CA PHE A 67 3.15 -7.82 -17.69
C PHE A 67 4.55 -8.42 -17.65
N VAL A 68 4.67 -9.61 -17.08
CA VAL A 68 5.91 -10.41 -17.09
C VAL A 68 5.56 -11.87 -17.31
N GLU A 69 6.36 -12.57 -18.11
CA GLU A 69 6.27 -14.03 -18.24
C GLU A 69 7.06 -14.69 -17.14
N VAL A 70 6.47 -15.71 -16.51
CA VAL A 70 7.11 -16.46 -15.42
C VAL A 70 6.84 -17.95 -15.55
N ASP A 71 7.85 -18.76 -15.25
CA ASP A 71 7.72 -20.20 -15.15
C ASP A 71 7.01 -20.56 -13.84
N VAL A 72 5.91 -21.29 -13.96
CA VAL A 72 5.21 -21.92 -12.84
C VAL A 72 5.07 -23.40 -13.13
N SER A 73 5.93 -24.19 -12.50
CA SER A 73 5.93 -25.66 -12.63
C SER A 73 6.16 -26.13 -14.08
N GLY A 74 7.02 -25.44 -14.83
CA GLY A 74 7.33 -25.76 -16.23
C GLY A 74 6.32 -25.22 -17.24
N GLU A 75 5.29 -24.49 -16.79
CA GLU A 75 4.38 -23.74 -17.66
C GLU A 75 4.68 -22.25 -17.61
N GLU A 76 4.89 -21.63 -18.77
CA GLU A 76 4.93 -20.17 -18.87
C GLU A 76 3.55 -19.59 -18.60
N ARG A 77 3.50 -18.63 -17.67
CA ARG A 77 2.29 -17.89 -17.34
C ARG A 77 2.57 -16.39 -17.34
N THR A 78 1.64 -15.65 -17.91
CA THR A 78 1.63 -14.19 -17.81
C THR A 78 1.21 -13.77 -16.41
N ALA A 79 2.10 -13.08 -15.70
CA ALA A 79 1.85 -12.45 -14.40
C ALA A 79 1.75 -10.92 -14.54
N ILE A 80 1.14 -10.28 -13.54
CA ILE A 80 1.29 -8.84 -13.31
C ILE A 80 2.37 -8.64 -12.25
N ARG A 81 3.36 -7.81 -12.57
CA ARG A 81 4.33 -7.29 -11.61
C ARG A 81 4.04 -5.82 -11.34
N PHE A 82 3.96 -5.46 -10.08
CA PHE A 82 3.94 -4.08 -9.62
C PHE A 82 5.34 -3.71 -9.16
N MET A 83 5.95 -2.76 -9.85
CA MET A 83 7.09 -2.02 -9.33
C MET A 83 6.56 -1.02 -8.32
N VAL A 84 7.07 -1.01 -7.10
CA VAL A 84 6.65 -0.10 -6.02
C VAL A 84 7.86 0.70 -5.59
N ASP A 85 7.74 2.02 -5.63
CA ASP A 85 8.85 2.94 -5.38
C ASP A 85 8.41 4.10 -4.49
N VAL A 86 9.37 4.65 -3.74
CA VAL A 86 9.14 5.90 -3.00
C VAL A 86 8.98 7.07 -3.96
N ARG A 87 7.94 7.89 -3.78
CA ARG A 87 7.61 9.03 -4.65
C ARG A 87 8.40 10.32 -4.32
N GLY A 88 9.23 10.28 -3.28
CA GLY A 88 9.83 11.46 -2.63
C GLY A 88 9.11 11.78 -1.32
N THR A 89 9.38 12.95 -0.71
CA THR A 89 8.75 13.36 0.56
C THR A 89 7.27 13.66 0.37
N PHE A 90 6.42 13.00 1.14
CA PHE A 90 4.98 13.27 1.20
C PHE A 90 4.70 14.43 2.14
N THR A 91 3.97 15.45 1.67
CA THR A 91 3.23 16.33 2.57
C THR A 91 1.77 15.85 2.52
N PRO A 92 1.20 15.35 3.62
CA PRO A 92 -0.21 14.96 3.63
C PRO A 92 -1.08 16.14 3.20
N PRO A 93 -2.12 15.91 2.36
CA PRO A 93 -3.16 16.93 2.22
C PRO A 93 -3.69 17.22 3.61
N ALA A 94 -3.79 18.50 3.97
CA ALA A 94 -4.37 18.90 5.25
C ALA A 94 -5.70 18.16 5.42
N LYS A 95 -5.87 17.47 6.55
CA LYS A 95 -7.16 16.88 6.90
C LYS A 95 -8.19 18.00 6.80
N PRO A 96 -9.34 17.81 6.12
CA PRO A 96 -10.38 18.82 6.15
C PRO A 96 -10.64 19.17 7.61
N GLU A 97 -10.40 20.44 7.99
CA GLU A 97 -10.74 20.91 9.32
C GLU A 97 -12.23 20.63 9.50
N MET A 98 -12.57 19.78 10.48
CA MET A 98 -13.97 19.67 10.87
C MET A 98 -14.37 21.06 11.34
N PRO A 99 -15.47 21.64 10.82
CA PRO A 99 -15.92 22.92 11.33
C PRO A 99 -16.06 22.81 12.84
N THR A 100 -15.38 23.70 13.56
CA THR A 100 -15.54 23.81 15.00
C THR A 100 -17.02 24.00 15.28
N PRO A 101 -17.66 23.18 16.13
CA PRO A 101 -19.03 23.42 16.51
C PRO A 101 -19.14 24.86 17.04
N PRO A 102 -20.23 25.59 16.73
CA PRO A 102 -20.42 26.91 17.28
C PRO A 102 -20.34 26.85 18.81
N PRO A 103 -19.78 27.88 19.47
CA PRO A 103 -19.77 27.92 20.92
C PRO A 103 -21.20 27.76 21.43
N THR A 104 -21.41 26.81 22.34
CA THR A 104 -22.70 26.65 23.00
C THR A 104 -22.89 27.86 23.90
N ASP A 105 -23.69 28.84 23.46
CA ASP A 105 -24.13 30.00 24.26
C ASP A 105 -25.15 29.59 25.33
N GLU A 106 -25.04 28.36 25.87
CA GLU A 106 -25.91 27.90 26.93
C GLU A 106 -25.27 28.32 28.26
N PRO A 107 -25.85 29.31 28.98
CA PRO A 107 -25.35 29.68 30.29
C PRO A 107 -25.43 28.45 31.19
N ALA A 108 -24.35 28.23 31.96
CA ALA A 108 -24.32 27.18 32.96
C ALA A 108 -25.57 27.29 33.86
N PRO A 109 -26.23 26.17 34.19
CA PRO A 109 -27.36 26.20 35.11
C PRO A 109 -26.91 26.81 36.46
N PRO A 110 -27.75 27.63 37.11
CA PRO A 110 -27.41 28.20 38.41
C PRO A 110 -27.25 27.08 39.45
N ASP A 111 -26.21 27.21 40.28
CA ASP A 111 -25.89 26.36 41.43
C ASP A 111 -27.05 26.28 42.46
#